data_AF-A0A341CQU9-F1
#
_entry.id   AF-A0A341CQU9-F1
#
_cell.length_a   1.000
_cell.length_b   1.000
_cell.length_c   1.000
_cell.angle_alpha   90.00
_cell.angle_beta   90.00
_cell.angle_gamma   90.00
#
_symmetry.space_group_name_H-M   'P 1'
#
loop_
_entity.id
_entity.type
_entity.pdbx_description
1 polymer ?
#
loop_
_entity_poly.entity_id
_entity_poly.type
_entity_poly.pdbx_seq_one_letter_code
_entity_poly.pdbx_strand_id
1 'polypeptide(L)'
;MLQGHSPVSQALLGTFFTWGMTAAGAALVFVFSSGQRRILDGSLGFAAGVMLAASYWSLLAPAVEMATSSGGFGALAFFPVAVGFTLGAAFVYLADLLMPHWGAAEDPQMALALNLDPALMKKSDAEGPRPFFPESELSIRIDKSENGEAYQRKKAVTTDLPEGPAAPVLSQGNPVLPGGSSWRRIVLLILAITIHNIPEGLAVGVGFGAVEKTASATFESARNLAIGIGIQNFPEGLAVSLPLRGAGFSTWRAFWYGQLSGMVEPLAGVFGAFAVVLAEPILPYALAFAAGAMVYVIMDDIIPEAHISGNGKLASWASILGFVVMMSLDVGLG
;
A
#
# COMPACT_ATOMS: atom_id res chain seq x y z
N MET A 1 16.05 14.46 -18.19
CA MET A 1 16.49 13.20 -18.85
C MET A 1 17.05 13.39 -20.27
N LEU A 2 17.31 14.61 -20.76
CA LEU A 2 17.98 14.85 -22.04
C LEU A 2 19.29 15.61 -21.77
N GLN A 3 20.38 15.22 -22.42
CA GLN A 3 21.68 15.87 -22.25
C GLN A 3 21.64 17.33 -22.73
N GLY A 4 22.43 18.21 -22.11
CA GLY A 4 22.58 19.62 -22.51
C GLY A 4 21.53 20.59 -21.97
N HIS A 5 20.57 20.13 -21.16
CA HIS A 5 19.57 21.00 -20.51
C HIS A 5 19.97 21.37 -19.07
N SER A 6 19.37 22.43 -18.53
CA SER A 6 19.64 22.89 -17.16
C SER A 6 19.28 21.81 -16.11
N PRO A 7 19.97 21.76 -14.95
CA PRO A 7 19.67 20.80 -13.88
C PRO A 7 18.20 20.79 -13.45
N VAL A 8 17.58 21.97 -13.37
CA VAL A 8 16.16 22.13 -13.01
C VAL A 8 15.25 21.56 -14.09
N SER A 9 15.54 21.80 -15.37
CA SER A 9 14.78 21.20 -16.48
C SER A 9 14.93 19.69 -16.51
N GLN A 10 16.11 19.17 -16.19
CA GLN A 10 16.34 17.72 -16.14
C GLN A 10 15.61 17.06 -14.97
N ALA A 11 15.66 17.68 -13.79
CA ALA A 11 14.90 17.27 -12.60
C ALA A 11 13.40 17.24 -12.91
N LEU A 12 12.87 18.33 -13.45
CA LEU A 12 11.46 18.43 -13.83
C LEU A 12 11.05 17.33 -14.83
N LEU A 13 11.85 17.09 -15.88
CA LEU A 13 11.62 16.00 -16.83
C LEU A 13 11.68 14.62 -16.16
N GLY A 14 12.65 14.42 -15.26
CA GLY A 14 12.79 13.17 -14.51
C GLY A 14 11.59 12.91 -13.62
N THR A 15 11.15 13.91 -12.86
CA THR A 15 10.00 13.77 -11.97
C THR A 15 8.65 13.75 -12.68
N PHE A 16 8.54 14.37 -13.85
CA PHE A 16 7.36 14.17 -14.70
C PHE A 16 7.32 12.77 -15.28
N PHE A 17 8.47 12.17 -15.57
CA PHE A 17 8.55 10.77 -15.98
C PHE A 17 8.11 9.84 -14.84
N THR A 18 8.63 10.01 -13.62
CA THR A 18 8.27 9.16 -12.47
C THR A 18 6.78 9.30 -12.11
N TRP A 19 6.25 10.53 -12.01
CA TRP A 19 4.80 10.75 -11.84
C TRP A 19 3.99 10.18 -13.01
N GLY A 20 4.49 10.31 -14.24
CA GLY A 20 3.86 9.76 -15.42
C GLY A 20 3.72 8.24 -15.35
N MET A 21 4.69 7.55 -14.74
CA MET A 21 4.61 6.12 -14.47
C MET A 21 3.58 5.80 -13.38
N THR A 22 3.48 6.59 -12.30
CA THR A 22 2.38 6.50 -11.32
C THR A 22 1.02 6.65 -11.99
N ALA A 23 0.88 7.64 -12.87
CA ALA A 23 -0.35 7.88 -13.62
C ALA A 23 -0.67 6.72 -14.57
N ALA A 24 0.33 6.18 -15.27
CA ALA A 24 0.17 5.03 -16.15
C ALA A 24 -0.26 3.77 -15.39
N GLY A 25 0.34 3.53 -14.22
CA GLY A 25 -0.06 2.48 -13.29
C GLY A 25 -1.49 2.65 -12.80
N ALA A 26 -1.86 3.86 -12.38
CA ALA A 26 -3.22 4.17 -11.95
C ALA A 26 -4.24 3.95 -13.07
N ALA A 27 -3.89 4.24 -14.33
CA ALA A 27 -4.76 4.08 -15.49
C ALA A 27 -5.09 2.61 -15.82
N LEU A 28 -4.33 1.64 -15.33
CA LEU A 28 -4.67 0.23 -15.48
C LEU A 28 -6.02 -0.14 -14.83
N VAL A 29 -6.57 0.70 -13.95
CA VAL A 29 -7.95 0.56 -13.41
C VAL A 29 -9.04 0.65 -14.49
N PHE A 30 -8.74 1.22 -15.67
CA PHE A 30 -9.64 1.19 -16.83
C PHE A 30 -9.67 -0.17 -17.53
N VAL A 31 -8.61 -0.96 -17.39
CA VAL A 31 -8.45 -2.28 -18.03
C VAL A 31 -8.86 -3.39 -17.07
N PHE A 32 -8.38 -3.33 -15.82
CA PHE A 32 -8.66 -4.34 -14.81
C PHE A 32 -9.92 -4.00 -14.01
N SER A 33 -10.87 -4.94 -13.99
CA SER A 33 -12.10 -4.80 -13.20
C SER A 33 -11.94 -5.44 -11.82
N SER A 34 -12.58 -4.86 -10.80
CA SER A 34 -12.64 -5.43 -9.44
C SER A 34 -13.36 -6.79 -9.34
N GLY A 35 -13.95 -7.27 -10.44
CA GLY A 35 -14.69 -8.53 -10.52
C GLY A 35 -13.84 -9.79 -10.58
N GLN A 36 -12.55 -9.71 -10.95
CA GLN A 36 -11.66 -10.88 -10.97
C GLN A 36 -10.72 -10.88 -9.76
N ARG A 37 -11.20 -11.41 -8.62
CA ARG A 37 -10.43 -11.43 -7.37
C ARG A 37 -9.05 -12.07 -7.48
N ARG A 38 -8.90 -13.10 -8.32
CA ARG A 38 -7.60 -13.70 -8.65
C ARG A 38 -6.60 -12.73 -9.30
N ILE A 39 -7.08 -11.89 -10.21
CA ILE A 39 -6.23 -10.92 -10.91
C ILE A 39 -5.82 -9.82 -9.93
N LEU A 40 -6.77 -9.36 -9.10
CA LEU A 40 -6.50 -8.37 -8.05
C LEU A 40 -5.46 -8.85 -7.03
N ASP A 41 -5.66 -10.04 -6.45
CA ASP A 41 -4.73 -10.60 -5.46
C ASP A 41 -3.34 -10.86 -6.09
N GLY A 42 -3.31 -11.34 -7.34
CA GLY A 42 -2.09 -11.49 -8.10
C GLY A 42 -1.38 -10.16 -8.38
N SER A 43 -2.12 -9.11 -8.75
CA SER A 43 -1.54 -7.78 -8.99
C SER A 43 -1.03 -7.13 -7.71
N LEU A 44 -1.75 -7.29 -6.59
CA LEU A 44 -1.31 -6.80 -5.28
C LEU A 44 -0.04 -7.53 -4.81
N GLY A 45 -0.01 -8.85 -4.96
CA GLY A 45 1.20 -9.64 -4.69
C GLY A 45 2.38 -9.17 -5.54
N PHE A 46 2.19 -9.03 -6.86
CA PHE A 46 3.22 -8.51 -7.76
C PHE A 46 3.71 -7.13 -7.35
N ALA A 47 2.81 -6.20 -7.04
CA ALA A 47 3.16 -4.86 -6.57
C ALA A 47 3.96 -4.89 -5.26
N ALA A 48 3.54 -5.69 -4.27
CA ALA A 48 4.31 -5.89 -3.03
C ALA A 48 5.74 -6.39 -3.30
N GLY A 49 5.89 -7.31 -4.24
CA GLY A 49 7.19 -7.80 -4.70
C GLY A 49 8.08 -6.70 -5.27
N VAL A 50 7.54 -5.91 -6.20
CA VAL A 50 8.26 -4.79 -6.82
C VAL A 50 8.67 -3.76 -5.77
N MET A 51 7.73 -3.32 -4.92
CA MET A 51 7.99 -2.31 -3.90
C MET A 51 9.00 -2.80 -2.85
N LEU A 52 8.98 -4.09 -2.48
CA LEU A 52 9.95 -4.65 -1.54
C LEU A 52 11.37 -4.66 -2.11
N ALA A 53 11.53 -5.02 -3.39
CA ALA A 53 12.82 -4.94 -4.06
C ALA A 53 13.29 -3.48 -4.16
N ALA A 54 12.43 -2.58 -4.62
CA ALA A 54 12.77 -1.17 -4.80
C ALA A 54 13.13 -0.47 -3.47
N SER A 55 12.46 -0.82 -2.37
CA SER A 55 12.82 -0.39 -1.01
C SER A 55 14.29 -0.65 -0.69
N TYR A 56 14.85 -1.77 -1.17
CA TYR A 56 16.25 -2.09 -0.97
C TYR A 56 17.15 -1.40 -2.01
N TRP A 57 16.96 -1.70 -3.29
CA TRP A 57 17.90 -1.28 -4.33
C TRP A 57 17.82 0.19 -4.71
N SER A 58 16.62 0.75 -4.78
CA SER A 58 16.43 2.11 -5.25
C SER A 58 16.43 3.14 -4.11
N LEU A 59 16.26 2.70 -2.86
CA LEU A 59 16.18 3.57 -1.68
C LEU A 59 17.26 3.28 -0.63
N LEU A 60 17.26 2.09 -0.01
CA LEU A 60 18.21 1.77 1.08
C LEU A 60 19.66 1.70 0.60
N ALA A 61 19.94 1.04 -0.52
CA ALA A 61 21.31 0.89 -1.01
C ALA A 61 21.94 2.26 -1.34
N PRO A 62 21.29 3.18 -2.08
CA PRO A 62 21.76 4.55 -2.25
C PRO A 62 21.90 5.31 -0.94
N ALA A 63 20.95 5.15 0.01
CA ALA A 63 21.04 5.79 1.32
C ALA A 63 22.29 5.33 2.11
N VAL A 64 22.58 4.03 2.10
CA VAL A 64 23.78 3.45 2.72
C VAL A 64 25.04 3.97 2.04
N GLU A 65 25.09 3.98 0.71
CA GLU A 65 26.23 4.48 -0.04
C GLU A 65 26.51 5.96 0.27
N MET A 66 25.47 6.80 0.27
CA MET A 66 25.59 8.22 0.63
C MET A 66 26.02 8.41 2.09
N ALA A 67 25.50 7.60 3.02
CA ALA A 67 25.88 7.66 4.44
C ALA A 67 27.34 7.23 4.67
N THR A 68 27.84 6.26 3.91
CA THR A 68 29.25 5.83 4.00
C THR A 68 30.20 6.82 3.33
N SER A 69 29.80 7.43 2.21
CA SER A 69 30.63 8.33 1.41
C SER A 69 30.76 9.74 1.98
N SER A 70 29.79 10.18 2.79
CA SER A 70 29.77 11.53 3.39
C SER A 70 30.83 11.76 4.47
N GLY A 71 31.60 10.74 4.89
CA GLY A 71 32.77 10.86 5.76
C GLY A 71 32.48 11.27 7.22
N GLY A 72 31.29 11.79 7.53
CA GLY A 72 30.91 12.30 8.84
C GLY A 72 30.63 11.24 9.91
N PHE A 73 30.29 10.01 9.50
CA PHE A 73 29.86 8.96 10.43
C PHE A 73 30.86 7.81 10.61
N GLY A 74 31.83 7.63 9.70
CA GLY A 74 32.80 6.53 9.77
C GLY A 74 32.12 5.17 9.97
N ALA A 75 32.48 4.46 11.04
CA ALA A 75 31.87 3.17 11.41
C ALA A 75 30.38 3.27 11.80
N LEU A 76 29.85 4.47 12.06
CA LEU A 76 28.46 4.73 12.41
C LEU A 76 27.59 5.11 11.20
N ALA A 77 28.05 4.90 9.96
CA ALA A 77 27.27 5.18 8.75
C ALA A 77 25.91 4.43 8.71
N PHE A 78 25.76 3.34 9.47
CA PHE A 78 24.47 2.66 9.63
C PHE A 78 23.43 3.49 10.40
N PHE A 79 23.86 4.42 11.25
CA PHE A 79 22.99 5.20 12.13
C PHE A 79 21.97 6.08 11.36
N PRO A 80 22.37 6.94 10.41
CA PRO A 80 21.40 7.74 9.64
C PRO A 80 20.38 6.89 8.90
N VAL A 81 20.81 5.77 8.33
CA VAL A 81 19.93 4.83 7.61
C VAL A 81 18.97 4.13 8.57
N ALA A 82 19.46 3.62 9.70
CA ALA A 82 18.62 2.95 10.70
C ALA A 82 17.59 3.90 11.33
N VAL A 83 18.00 5.14 11.63
CA VAL A 83 17.11 6.19 12.15
C VAL A 83 16.06 6.54 11.11
N GLY A 84 16.46 6.86 9.87
CA GLY A 84 15.52 7.17 8.79
C GLY A 84 14.51 6.05 8.60
N PHE A 85 14.98 4.82 8.40
CA PHE A 85 14.15 3.63 8.20
C PHE A 85 13.14 3.42 9.35
N THR A 86 13.60 3.47 10.59
CA THR A 86 12.72 3.27 11.75
C THR A 86 11.70 4.40 11.89
N LEU A 87 12.10 5.65 11.64
CA LEU A 87 11.18 6.80 11.65
C LEU A 87 10.14 6.70 10.54
N GLY A 88 10.50 6.20 9.37
CA GLY A 88 9.56 5.94 8.27
C GLY A 88 8.49 4.92 8.64
N ALA A 89 8.92 3.78 9.17
CA ALA A 89 7.99 2.74 9.64
C ALA A 89 7.11 3.26 10.80
N ALA A 90 7.72 3.93 11.78
CA ALA A 90 7.01 4.51 12.91
C ALA A 90 6.03 5.61 12.49
N PHE A 91 6.35 6.37 11.44
CA PHE A 91 5.46 7.40 10.89
C PHE A 91 4.16 6.78 10.36
N VAL A 92 4.25 5.71 9.56
CA VAL A 92 3.04 5.04 9.04
C VAL A 92 2.26 4.37 10.18
N TYR A 93 2.96 3.70 11.10
CA TYR A 93 2.34 3.12 12.29
C TYR A 93 1.60 4.17 13.14
N LEU A 94 2.21 5.33 13.36
CA LEU A 94 1.59 6.42 14.13
C LEU A 94 0.42 7.03 13.35
N ALA A 95 0.53 7.17 12.04
CA ALA A 95 -0.58 7.61 11.19
C ALA A 95 -1.78 6.65 11.31
N ASP A 96 -1.52 5.33 11.34
CA ASP A 96 -2.57 4.35 11.63
C ASP A 96 -3.18 4.61 13.01
N LEU A 97 -2.36 4.74 14.06
CA LEU A 97 -2.85 4.95 15.43
C LEU A 97 -3.66 6.26 15.60
N LEU A 98 -3.30 7.33 14.90
CA LEU A 98 -3.93 8.65 15.05
C LEU A 98 -5.26 8.78 14.31
N MET A 99 -5.45 8.06 13.21
CA MET A 99 -6.64 8.20 12.38
C MET A 99 -7.99 7.94 13.08
N PRO A 100 -8.14 6.94 13.97
CA PRO A 100 -9.38 6.75 14.73
C PRO A 100 -9.79 8.00 15.53
N HIS A 101 -8.81 8.82 15.96
CA HIS A 101 -9.06 10.01 16.76
C HIS A 101 -9.54 11.21 15.93
N TRP A 102 -9.35 11.20 14.60
CA TRP A 102 -9.70 12.32 13.72
C TRP A 102 -11.09 12.19 13.07
N GLY A 103 -11.87 11.18 13.44
CA GLY A 103 -13.21 10.96 12.88
C GLY A 103 -13.21 10.61 11.38
N ALA A 104 -12.04 10.47 10.75
CA ALA A 104 -11.87 10.09 9.35
C ALA A 104 -12.30 8.63 9.04
N ALA A 105 -12.77 7.90 10.06
CA ALA A 105 -13.29 6.54 9.97
C ALA A 105 -14.73 6.47 9.45
N GLU A 106 -15.43 7.59 9.25
CA GLU A 106 -16.73 7.57 8.60
C GLU A 106 -16.56 7.66 7.08
N ASP A 107 -17.00 6.60 6.38
CA ASP A 107 -17.18 6.59 4.93
C ASP A 107 -17.97 7.86 4.52
N PRO A 108 -17.52 8.67 3.55
CA PRO A 108 -18.26 9.82 3.06
C PRO A 108 -19.71 9.49 2.70
N GLN A 109 -20.01 8.26 2.28
CA GLN A 109 -21.36 7.78 2.03
C GLN A 109 -22.14 7.50 3.33
N MET A 110 -21.50 7.02 4.40
CA MET A 110 -22.12 6.93 5.73
C MET A 110 -22.34 8.30 6.35
N ALA A 111 -21.38 9.21 6.25
CA ALA A 111 -21.52 10.58 6.74
C ALA A 111 -22.65 11.32 6.00
N LEU A 112 -22.82 11.07 4.68
CA LEU A 112 -23.93 11.60 3.90
C LEU A 112 -25.27 10.91 4.24
N ALA A 113 -25.26 9.60 4.50
CA ALA A 113 -26.44 8.85 4.94
C ALA A 113 -26.90 9.26 6.36
N LEU A 114 -25.97 9.60 7.25
CA LEU A 114 -26.26 10.15 8.58
C LEU A 114 -26.75 11.60 8.52
N ASN A 115 -26.43 12.34 7.45
CA ASN A 115 -26.95 13.69 7.19
C ASN A 115 -28.25 13.71 6.36
N LEU A 116 -28.73 12.56 5.87
CA LEU A 116 -30.03 12.42 5.22
C LEU A 116 -31.13 12.28 6.29
N ASP A 117 -31.58 13.44 6.75
CA ASP A 117 -32.81 13.76 7.48
C ASP A 117 -33.54 12.60 8.22
N PRO A 118 -33.53 12.55 9.57
CA PRO A 118 -34.29 11.56 10.36
C PRO A 118 -35.81 11.62 10.13
N ALA A 119 -36.32 12.66 9.45
CA ALA A 119 -37.71 12.77 9.05
C ALA A 119 -38.19 11.67 8.08
N LEU A 120 -37.29 11.04 7.31
CA LEU A 120 -37.64 9.95 6.40
C LEU A 120 -37.79 8.58 7.09
N MET A 121 -37.20 8.39 8.27
CA MET A 121 -37.36 7.17 9.07
C MET A 121 -38.66 7.13 9.88
N LYS A 122 -39.37 8.26 10.04
CA LYS A 122 -40.58 8.34 10.89
C LYS A 122 -41.89 7.96 10.19
N LYS A 123 -41.85 7.34 9.00
CA LYS A 123 -43.07 7.11 8.20
C LYS A 123 -43.43 5.66 7.89
N SER A 124 -42.79 4.66 8.50
CA SER A 124 -43.20 3.25 8.36
C SER A 124 -43.88 2.62 9.58
N ASP A 125 -43.96 3.31 10.72
CA ASP A 125 -44.52 2.72 11.95
C ASP A 125 -45.97 3.15 12.17
N ALA A 126 -46.88 2.72 11.30
CA ALA A 126 -48.31 2.83 11.54
C ALA A 126 -49.11 1.83 10.72
N GLU A 127 -48.89 0.52 10.93
CA GLU A 127 -49.93 -0.53 10.87
C GLU A 127 -49.33 -1.91 11.17
N GLY A 128 -49.61 -2.47 12.35
CA GLY A 128 -49.71 -3.92 12.52
C GLY A 128 -51.12 -4.38 12.13
N PRO A 129 -51.39 -5.68 11.81
CA PRO A 129 -51.12 -6.74 12.79
C PRO A 129 -50.89 -8.21 12.28
N ARG A 130 -50.37 -9.02 13.23
CA ARG A 130 -50.44 -10.50 13.45
C ARG A 130 -49.49 -11.47 12.72
N PRO A 131 -48.93 -12.47 13.45
CA PRO A 131 -48.07 -13.51 12.89
C PRO A 131 -48.90 -14.68 12.33
N PHE A 132 -48.49 -15.19 11.18
CA PHE A 132 -49.00 -16.43 10.59
C PHE A 132 -47.83 -17.40 10.48
N PHE A 133 -47.79 -18.42 11.34
CA PHE A 133 -46.97 -19.61 11.13
C PHE A 133 -47.71 -20.54 10.16
N PRO A 134 -46.98 -21.20 9.26
CA PRO A 134 -47.11 -22.66 9.22
C PRO A 134 -45.74 -23.36 9.17
N GLU A 135 -45.58 -24.35 10.05
CA GLU A 135 -44.63 -25.45 9.88
C GLU A 135 -45.01 -26.30 8.66
N SER A 136 -44.03 -26.76 7.88
CA SER A 136 -43.99 -28.12 7.32
C SER A 136 -42.79 -28.33 6.40
N GLU A 137 -41.94 -29.29 6.78
CA GLU A 137 -41.16 -30.18 5.90
C GLU A 137 -40.01 -29.55 5.07
N LEU A 138 -38.92 -30.22 4.69
CA LEU A 138 -38.68 -31.65 4.52
C LEU A 138 -37.15 -31.88 4.53
N SER A 139 -36.73 -32.92 5.23
CA SER A 139 -35.40 -33.53 5.15
C SER A 139 -35.07 -34.06 3.76
N ILE A 140 -33.90 -33.74 3.18
CA ILE A 140 -33.28 -34.55 2.12
C ILE A 140 -31.77 -34.70 2.35
N ARG A 141 -31.37 -35.98 2.49
CA ARG A 141 -30.00 -36.50 2.53
C ARG A 141 -29.29 -36.32 1.19
N ILE A 142 -27.99 -36.04 1.21
CA ILE A 142 -27.05 -36.51 0.17
C ILE A 142 -25.83 -37.12 0.87
N ASP A 143 -25.53 -38.35 0.48
CA ASP A 143 -24.47 -39.21 0.98
C ASP A 143 -23.53 -39.51 -0.20
N LYS A 144 -22.23 -39.22 -0.08
CA LYS A 144 -21.10 -40.05 -0.58
C LYS A 144 -19.73 -39.38 -0.43
N SER A 145 -18.94 -40.01 0.43
CA SER A 145 -17.49 -40.29 0.38
C SER A 145 -16.74 -40.02 -0.95
N GLU A 146 -15.58 -39.33 -0.86
CA GLU A 146 -14.26 -39.91 -1.21
C GLU A 146 -13.06 -38.99 -0.82
N ASN A 147 -12.19 -39.54 0.04
CA ASN A 147 -10.72 -39.45 0.14
C ASN A 147 -9.94 -38.12 0.28
N GLY A 148 -9.16 -38.05 1.37
CA GLY A 148 -7.93 -37.25 1.45
C GLY A 148 -7.46 -36.90 2.87
N GLU A 149 -6.96 -37.88 3.63
CA GLU A 149 -6.27 -37.69 4.93
C GLU A 149 -5.00 -36.80 4.75
N ALA A 150 -4.36 -36.19 5.75
CA ALA A 150 -4.31 -36.35 7.20
C ALA A 150 -3.65 -35.09 7.78
N TYR A 151 -3.86 -34.76 9.07
CA TYR A 151 -2.72 -34.44 9.94
C TYR A 151 -3.06 -34.68 11.43
N GLN A 152 -2.59 -35.85 11.87
CA GLN A 152 -2.12 -36.26 13.19
C GLN A 152 -2.99 -36.09 14.46
N ARG A 153 -3.42 -37.27 14.93
CA ARG A 153 -4.02 -37.61 16.21
C ARG A 153 -2.99 -37.55 17.36
N LYS A 154 -3.31 -36.85 18.46
CA LYS A 154 -2.94 -37.26 19.82
C LYS A 154 -4.19 -37.50 20.65
N LYS A 155 -4.19 -38.67 21.28
CA LYS A 155 -5.30 -39.39 21.92
C LYS A 155 -5.35 -39.00 23.40
N ALA A 156 -6.46 -38.42 23.86
CA ALA A 156 -6.81 -38.38 25.27
C ALA A 156 -8.00 -39.31 25.49
N VAL A 157 -7.84 -40.21 26.47
CA VAL A 157 -8.76 -41.30 26.83
C VAL A 157 -9.94 -40.73 27.62
N THR A 158 -11.16 -41.10 27.23
CA THR A 158 -12.43 -40.79 27.89
C THR A 158 -12.62 -41.63 29.14
N THR A 159 -13.07 -41.02 30.24
CA THR A 159 -13.65 -41.70 31.40
C THR A 159 -15.00 -41.08 31.67
N ASP A 160 -16.04 -41.91 31.71
CA ASP A 160 -17.46 -41.55 31.85
C ASP A 160 -17.80 -41.08 33.27
N LEU A 161 -18.57 -39.98 33.40
CA LEU A 161 -19.40 -39.66 34.57
C LEU A 161 -20.65 -38.83 34.17
N PRO A 162 -21.78 -38.89 34.92
CA PRO A 162 -23.13 -38.58 34.44
C PRO A 162 -23.61 -37.12 34.64
N GLU A 163 -24.74 -36.83 33.99
CA GLU A 163 -25.47 -35.56 33.82
C GLU A 163 -25.60 -34.63 35.05
N GLY A 164 -25.51 -33.30 34.79
CA GLY A 164 -25.90 -32.21 35.68
C GLY A 164 -26.55 -31.05 34.88
N PRO A 165 -27.40 -30.20 35.49
CA PRO A 165 -28.42 -29.43 34.76
C PRO A 165 -27.90 -28.17 34.07
N ALA A 166 -28.64 -27.78 33.03
CA ALA A 166 -28.38 -26.75 32.03
C ALA A 166 -27.89 -25.38 32.57
N ALA A 167 -26.88 -24.81 31.90
CA ALA A 167 -26.50 -23.41 32.01
C ALA A 167 -27.33 -22.54 31.02
N PRO A 168 -27.68 -21.29 31.37
CA PRO A 168 -28.58 -20.46 30.59
C PRO A 168 -27.88 -19.90 29.33
N VAL A 169 -28.63 -19.88 28.23
CA VAL A 169 -28.23 -19.32 26.94
C VAL A 169 -28.07 -17.80 27.08
N LEU A 170 -26.86 -17.28 26.87
CA LEU A 170 -26.60 -15.85 26.72
C LEU A 170 -27.12 -15.37 25.36
N SER A 171 -27.92 -14.30 25.40
CA SER A 171 -28.54 -13.63 24.26
C SER A 171 -27.55 -13.37 23.11
N GLN A 172 -28.01 -13.70 21.89
CA GLN A 172 -27.42 -13.31 20.63
C GLN A 172 -27.11 -11.80 20.61
N GLY A 173 -25.83 -11.47 20.50
CA GLY A 173 -25.38 -10.13 20.14
C GLY A 173 -25.66 -9.86 18.66
N ASN A 174 -26.14 -8.65 18.35
CA ASN A 174 -26.36 -8.14 17.00
C ASN A 174 -25.13 -8.34 16.09
N PRO A 175 -25.32 -8.60 14.78
CA PRO A 175 -24.21 -8.66 13.85
C PRO A 175 -23.59 -7.26 13.68
N VAL A 176 -22.31 -7.15 14.02
CA VAL A 176 -21.49 -5.97 13.76
C VAL A 176 -21.35 -5.80 12.24
N LEU A 177 -21.81 -4.67 11.70
CA LEU A 177 -21.67 -4.30 10.29
C LEU A 177 -20.19 -3.94 9.99
N PRO A 178 -19.51 -4.58 9.01
CA PRO A 178 -18.09 -4.41 8.76
C PRO A 178 -17.78 -3.25 7.77
N GLY A 179 -18.23 -2.03 8.08
CA GLY A 179 -18.13 -0.88 7.15
C GLY A 179 -16.95 0.09 7.37
N GLY A 180 -16.43 0.23 8.59
CA GLY A 180 -15.47 1.29 8.94
C GLY A 180 -13.99 1.01 8.67
N SER A 181 -13.61 -0.25 8.37
CA SER A 181 -12.20 -0.65 8.28
C SER A 181 -11.58 -0.45 6.88
N SER A 182 -12.37 -0.53 5.81
CA SER A 182 -11.84 -0.48 4.43
C SER A 182 -11.46 0.93 3.99
N TRP A 183 -12.30 1.93 4.29
CA TRP A 183 -12.00 3.33 3.97
C TRP A 183 -10.77 3.86 4.70
N ARG A 184 -10.67 3.53 6.00
CA ARG A 184 -9.53 3.85 6.85
C ARG A 184 -8.21 3.37 6.22
N ARG A 185 -8.18 2.11 5.76
CA ARG A 185 -7.01 1.53 5.06
C ARG A 185 -6.69 2.24 3.75
N ILE A 186 -7.69 2.57 2.95
CA ILE A 186 -7.51 3.27 1.67
C ILE A 186 -6.91 4.67 1.88
N VAL A 187 -7.41 5.41 2.87
CA VAL A 187 -6.89 6.75 3.19
C VAL A 187 -5.45 6.69 3.67
N LEU A 188 -5.10 5.73 4.52
CA LEU A 188 -3.70 5.52 4.93
C LEU A 188 -2.82 5.16 3.77
N LEU A 189 -3.27 4.25 2.91
CA LEU A 189 -2.50 3.83 1.76
C LEU A 189 -2.18 5.03 0.87
N ILE A 190 -3.18 5.86 0.57
CA ILE A 190 -2.99 7.10 -0.20
C ILE A 190 -2.02 8.05 0.53
N LEU A 191 -2.20 8.26 1.83
CA LEU A 191 -1.37 9.18 2.61
C LEU A 191 0.09 8.68 2.68
N ALA A 192 0.30 7.40 2.95
CA ALA A 192 1.61 6.79 3.07
C ALA A 192 2.35 6.83 1.74
N ILE A 193 1.70 6.48 0.63
CA ILE A 193 2.28 6.57 -0.72
C ILE A 193 2.59 8.02 -1.08
N THR A 194 1.67 8.95 -0.80
CA THR A 194 1.92 10.38 -1.06
C THR A 194 3.14 10.89 -0.30
N ILE A 195 3.34 10.47 0.96
CA ILE A 195 4.48 10.93 1.76
C ILE A 195 5.77 10.26 1.32
N HIS A 196 5.70 9.01 0.88
CA HIS A 196 6.83 8.28 0.31
C HIS A 196 7.35 8.91 -0.99
N ASN A 197 6.45 9.41 -1.84
CA ASN A 197 6.77 10.04 -3.12
C ASN A 197 7.57 11.36 -2.97
N ILE A 198 7.58 11.98 -1.78
CA ILE A 198 8.34 13.20 -1.52
C ILE A 198 9.86 12.92 -1.55
N PRO A 199 10.41 11.99 -0.73
CA PRO A 199 11.79 11.53 -0.84
C PRO A 199 12.23 11.13 -2.25
N GLU A 200 11.37 10.46 -3.02
CA GLU A 200 11.69 10.06 -4.40
C GLU A 200 11.86 11.25 -5.33
N GLY A 201 10.90 12.16 -5.31
CA GLY A 201 11.01 13.41 -6.05
C GLY A 201 12.25 14.19 -5.66
N LEU A 202 12.54 14.31 -4.35
CA LEU A 202 13.77 14.91 -3.83
C LEU A 202 15.03 14.23 -4.38
N ALA A 203 15.06 12.90 -4.40
CA ALA A 203 16.21 12.12 -4.87
C ALA A 203 16.49 12.34 -6.35
N VAL A 204 15.45 12.33 -7.20
CA VAL A 204 15.57 12.68 -8.62
C VAL A 204 16.03 14.13 -8.79
N GLY A 205 15.45 15.04 -8.02
CA GLY A 205 15.78 16.46 -8.03
C GLY A 205 17.23 16.77 -7.66
N VAL A 206 17.68 16.22 -6.53
CA VAL A 206 19.06 16.34 -6.04
C VAL A 206 20.02 15.64 -6.99
N GLY A 207 19.67 14.45 -7.50
CA GLY A 207 20.47 13.71 -8.47
C GLY A 207 20.80 14.56 -9.68
N PHE A 208 19.79 15.16 -10.33
CA PHE A 208 20.01 16.06 -11.46
C PHE A 208 20.63 17.41 -11.06
N GLY A 209 20.29 17.94 -9.88
CA GLY A 209 20.83 19.17 -9.32
C GLY A 209 22.32 19.11 -8.96
N ALA A 210 22.82 17.92 -8.64
CA ALA A 210 24.20 17.65 -8.24
C ALA A 210 25.11 17.26 -9.42
N VAL A 211 24.56 17.03 -10.61
CA VAL A 211 25.35 16.68 -11.81
C VAL A 211 26.48 17.68 -12.00
N GLU A 212 27.70 17.17 -12.20
CA GLU A 212 28.96 17.93 -12.36
C GLU A 212 29.43 18.72 -11.13
N LYS A 213 28.72 18.65 -9.99
CA LYS A 213 29.15 19.27 -8.71
C LYS A 213 30.06 18.35 -7.88
N THR A 214 29.91 17.05 -8.04
CA THR A 214 30.71 16.02 -7.36
C THR A 214 31.11 14.93 -8.35
N ALA A 215 32.27 14.31 -8.17
CA ALA A 215 32.78 13.26 -9.08
C ALA A 215 31.82 12.05 -9.22
N SER A 216 31.02 11.77 -8.19
CA SER A 216 30.04 10.68 -8.18
C SER A 216 28.69 11.08 -8.80
N ALA A 217 28.39 12.38 -8.95
CA ALA A 217 27.11 12.86 -9.45
C ALA A 217 27.19 13.06 -10.97
N THR A 218 26.85 12.01 -11.72
CA THR A 218 26.84 12.02 -13.19
C THR A 218 25.42 12.11 -13.73
N PHE A 219 25.27 12.66 -14.94
CA PHE A 219 23.99 12.64 -15.66
C PHE A 219 23.42 11.21 -15.77
N GLU A 220 24.27 10.24 -16.05
CA GLU A 220 23.90 8.83 -16.20
C GLU A 220 23.36 8.28 -14.87
N SER A 221 24.02 8.55 -13.74
CA SER A 221 23.55 8.13 -12.41
C SER A 221 22.20 8.75 -12.04
N ALA A 222 22.00 10.04 -12.29
CA ALA A 222 20.73 10.72 -12.01
C ALA A 222 19.59 10.21 -12.91
N ARG A 223 19.90 9.90 -14.17
CA ARG A 223 18.93 9.32 -15.11
C ARG A 223 18.56 7.90 -14.70
N ASN A 224 19.53 7.05 -14.36
CA ASN A 224 19.28 5.67 -13.96
C ASN A 224 18.46 5.63 -12.65
N LEU A 225 18.75 6.51 -11.70
CA LEU A 225 17.92 6.69 -10.49
C LEU A 225 16.47 7.04 -10.83
N ALA A 226 16.24 8.02 -11.71
CA ALA A 226 14.90 8.41 -12.13
C ALA A 226 14.16 7.28 -12.89
N ILE A 227 14.90 6.45 -13.65
CA ILE A 227 14.32 5.26 -14.31
C ILE A 227 13.92 4.21 -13.27
N GLY A 228 14.79 3.91 -12.31
CA GLY A 228 14.52 2.94 -11.24
C GLY A 228 13.27 3.32 -10.44
N ILE A 229 13.20 4.59 -10.01
CA ILE A 229 12.01 5.14 -9.34
C ILE A 229 10.79 5.07 -10.26
N GLY A 230 10.88 5.48 -11.52
CA GLY A 230 9.71 5.44 -12.42
C GLY A 230 9.15 4.02 -12.61
N ILE A 231 9.99 3.00 -12.61
CA ILE A 231 9.55 1.60 -12.78
C ILE A 231 8.69 1.13 -11.60
N GLN A 232 9.09 1.41 -10.35
CA GLN A 232 8.33 0.99 -9.18
C GLN A 232 7.07 1.85 -8.95
N ASN A 233 7.07 3.10 -9.41
CA ASN A 233 5.91 4.00 -9.30
C ASN A 233 4.72 3.51 -10.13
N PHE A 234 4.96 2.73 -11.18
CA PHE A 234 3.89 2.11 -11.96
C PHE A 234 3.05 1.13 -11.12
N PRO A 235 3.62 0.12 -10.45
CA PRO A 235 2.87 -0.69 -9.47
C PRO A 235 2.19 0.11 -8.36
N GLU A 236 2.78 1.20 -7.86
CA GLU A 236 2.18 2.02 -6.81
C GLU A 236 0.89 2.71 -7.25
N GLY A 237 0.89 3.30 -8.44
CA GLY A 237 -0.32 3.94 -8.99
C GLY A 237 -1.49 2.97 -9.10
N LEU A 238 -1.19 1.71 -9.45
CA LEU A 238 -2.17 0.62 -9.46
C LEU A 238 -2.62 0.23 -8.04
N ALA A 239 -1.66 0.14 -7.11
CA ALA A 239 -1.93 -0.21 -5.71
C ALA A 239 -2.85 0.79 -5.02
N VAL A 240 -2.86 2.07 -5.43
CA VAL A 240 -3.83 3.07 -4.95
C VAL A 240 -5.19 2.95 -5.65
N SER A 241 -5.20 2.84 -6.98
CA SER A 241 -6.43 2.95 -7.77
C SER A 241 -7.32 1.70 -7.67
N LEU A 242 -6.74 0.49 -7.55
CA LEU A 242 -7.51 -0.75 -7.47
C LEU A 242 -8.33 -0.89 -6.17
N PRO A 243 -7.79 -0.65 -4.96
CA PRO A 243 -8.58 -0.67 -3.74
C PRO A 243 -9.72 0.35 -3.74
N LEU A 244 -9.48 1.57 -4.25
CA LEU A 244 -10.53 2.58 -4.44
C LEU A 244 -11.66 2.09 -5.34
N ARG A 245 -11.30 1.44 -6.46
CA ARG A 245 -12.30 0.84 -7.36
C ARG A 245 -13.04 -0.32 -6.68
N GLY A 246 -12.34 -1.13 -5.88
CA GLY A 246 -12.90 -2.20 -5.07
C GLY A 246 -13.87 -1.70 -3.99
N ALA A 247 -13.63 -0.52 -3.44
CA ALA A 247 -14.49 0.16 -2.47
C ALA A 247 -15.70 0.88 -3.10
N GLY A 248 -15.93 0.73 -4.41
CA GLY A 248 -17.11 1.27 -5.09
C GLY A 248 -16.92 2.65 -5.71
N PHE A 249 -15.72 3.24 -5.68
CA PHE A 249 -15.46 4.49 -6.39
C PHE A 249 -15.57 4.29 -7.92
N SER A 250 -15.98 5.33 -8.63
CA SER A 250 -15.96 5.32 -10.09
C SER A 250 -14.52 5.17 -10.61
N THR A 251 -14.35 4.52 -11.76
CA THR A 251 -13.03 4.30 -12.38
C THR A 251 -12.25 5.61 -12.53
N TRP A 252 -12.95 6.71 -12.85
CA TRP A 252 -12.35 8.03 -12.97
C TRP A 252 -11.87 8.59 -11.62
N ARG A 253 -12.64 8.44 -10.55
CA ARG A 253 -12.22 8.87 -9.20
C ARG A 253 -11.03 8.05 -8.72
N ALA A 254 -11.06 6.74 -8.91
CA ALA A 254 -9.96 5.85 -8.56
C ALA A 254 -8.65 6.23 -9.29
N PHE A 255 -8.74 6.50 -10.60
CA PHE A 255 -7.61 7.02 -11.38
C PHE A 255 -7.10 8.37 -10.85
N TRP A 256 -8.00 9.32 -10.58
CA TRP A 256 -7.62 10.65 -10.09
C TRP A 256 -6.84 10.58 -8.78
N TYR A 257 -7.35 9.86 -7.78
CA TYR A 257 -6.65 9.69 -6.52
C TYR A 257 -5.32 8.93 -6.70
N GLY A 258 -5.30 7.91 -7.57
CA GLY A 258 -4.09 7.17 -7.91
C GLY A 258 -2.97 8.09 -8.43
N GLN A 259 -3.22 8.84 -9.49
CA GLN A 259 -2.19 9.72 -10.05
C GLN A 259 -1.90 10.96 -9.18
N LEU A 260 -2.88 11.45 -8.41
CA LEU A 260 -2.68 12.60 -7.51
C LEU A 260 -1.71 12.25 -6.38
N SER A 261 -1.67 10.99 -5.95
CA SER A 261 -0.71 10.54 -4.93
C SER A 261 0.76 10.71 -5.35
N GLY A 262 1.06 10.65 -6.66
CA GLY A 262 2.40 10.88 -7.22
C GLY A 262 2.68 12.33 -7.63
N MET A 263 1.68 13.22 -7.61
CA MET A 263 1.86 14.61 -8.08
C MET A 263 2.81 15.43 -7.18
N VAL A 264 3.15 14.92 -6.00
CA VAL A 264 4.15 15.53 -5.12
C VAL A 264 5.58 15.37 -5.65
N GLU A 265 5.87 14.37 -6.50
CA GLU A 265 7.22 14.11 -6.98
C GLU A 265 7.77 15.28 -7.83
N PRO A 266 7.03 15.85 -8.82
CA PRO A 266 7.51 17.01 -9.56
C PRO A 266 7.80 18.23 -8.68
N LEU A 267 6.97 18.46 -7.67
CA LEU A 267 7.16 19.57 -6.74
C LEU A 267 8.42 19.37 -5.89
N ALA A 268 8.59 18.17 -5.34
CA ALA A 268 9.74 17.78 -4.55
C ALA A 268 11.04 17.78 -5.38
N GLY A 269 11.00 17.34 -6.63
CA GLY A 269 12.19 17.31 -7.50
C GLY A 269 12.65 18.68 -7.96
N VAL A 270 11.74 19.59 -8.27
CA VAL A 270 12.12 20.99 -8.53
C VAL A 270 12.77 21.59 -7.29
N PHE A 271 12.19 21.36 -6.11
CA PHE A 271 12.79 21.82 -4.86
C PHE A 271 14.18 21.21 -4.64
N GLY A 272 14.34 19.89 -4.81
CA GLY A 272 15.62 19.20 -4.66
C GLY A 272 16.70 19.73 -5.62
N ALA A 273 16.33 20.06 -6.85
CA ALA A 273 17.26 20.62 -7.84
C ALA A 273 17.77 22.03 -7.49
N PHE A 274 16.93 22.86 -6.85
CA PHE A 274 17.33 24.19 -6.37
C PHE A 274 18.08 24.14 -5.03
N ALA A 275 17.68 23.23 -4.16
CA ALA A 275 18.11 23.18 -2.76
C ALA A 275 19.15 22.09 -2.50
N VAL A 276 19.97 21.70 -3.48
CA VAL A 276 20.94 20.59 -3.38
C VAL A 276 21.77 20.65 -2.10
N VAL A 277 22.33 21.81 -1.77
CA VAL A 277 23.16 22.00 -0.56
C VAL A 277 22.38 21.74 0.74
N LEU A 278 21.09 22.05 0.75
CA LEU A 278 20.20 21.80 1.90
C LEU A 278 19.70 20.35 1.91
N ALA A 279 19.47 19.76 0.74
CA ALA A 279 18.86 18.46 0.59
C ALA A 279 19.86 17.30 0.70
N GLU A 280 21.09 17.45 0.21
CA GLU A 280 22.11 16.39 0.18
C GLU A 280 22.42 15.79 1.56
N PRO A 281 22.60 16.56 2.66
CA PRO A 281 22.81 15.98 3.99
C PRO A 281 21.58 15.26 4.56
N ILE A 282 20.39 15.62 4.09
CA ILE A 282 19.11 15.06 4.55
C ILE A 282 18.74 13.80 3.75
N LEU A 283 19.27 13.67 2.52
CA LEU A 283 18.87 12.65 1.56
C LEU A 283 19.03 11.20 2.07
N PRO A 284 20.11 10.81 2.76
CA PRO A 284 20.24 9.46 3.30
C PRO A 284 19.13 9.11 4.30
N TYR A 285 18.74 10.09 5.13
CA TYR A 285 17.66 9.93 6.09
C TYR A 285 16.31 9.85 5.38
N ALA A 286 16.09 10.70 4.37
CA ALA A 286 14.84 10.76 3.61
C ALA A 286 14.61 9.49 2.79
N LEU A 287 15.64 8.98 2.11
CA LEU A 287 15.59 7.72 1.34
C LEU A 287 15.36 6.52 2.26
N ALA A 288 16.08 6.45 3.39
CA ALA A 288 15.86 5.39 4.36
C ALA A 288 14.45 5.48 4.99
N PHE A 289 13.97 6.69 5.27
CA PHE A 289 12.59 6.94 5.73
C PHE A 289 11.56 6.44 4.72
N ALA A 290 11.74 6.75 3.44
CA ALA A 290 10.86 6.26 2.37
C ALA A 290 10.82 4.73 2.34
N ALA A 291 11.99 4.08 2.40
CA ALA A 291 12.09 2.63 2.43
C ALA A 291 11.41 2.02 3.67
N GLY A 292 11.60 2.61 4.85
CA GLY A 292 10.96 2.14 6.08
C GLY A 292 9.44 2.26 6.05
N ALA A 293 8.93 3.38 5.55
CA ALA A 293 7.50 3.58 5.36
C ALA A 293 6.91 2.58 4.35
N MET A 294 7.59 2.36 3.22
CA MET A 294 7.17 1.42 2.18
C MET A 294 7.16 -0.03 2.68
N VAL A 295 8.21 -0.46 3.39
CA VAL A 295 8.26 -1.81 4.00
C VAL A 295 7.13 -2.00 5.02
N TYR A 296 6.81 -0.99 5.83
CA TYR A 296 5.67 -1.06 6.75
C TYR A 296 4.35 -1.27 6.00
N VAL A 297 4.05 -0.44 4.99
CA VAL A 297 2.82 -0.55 4.17
C VAL A 297 2.71 -1.91 3.47
N ILE A 298 3.82 -2.43 2.95
CA ILE A 298 3.84 -3.76 2.31
C ILE A 298 3.43 -4.84 3.32
N MET A 299 3.99 -4.79 4.53
CA MET A 299 3.78 -5.82 5.55
C MET A 299 2.40 -5.73 6.23
N ASP A 300 1.91 -4.52 6.48
CA ASP A 300 0.66 -4.29 7.23
C ASP A 300 -0.58 -4.23 6.33
N ASP A 301 -0.42 -3.79 5.07
CA ASP A 301 -1.55 -3.62 4.14
C ASP A 301 -1.47 -4.55 2.92
N ILE A 302 -0.46 -4.40 2.06
CA ILE A 302 -0.50 -5.00 0.70
C ILE A 302 -0.43 -6.53 0.74
N ILE A 303 0.51 -7.10 1.50
CA ILE A 303 0.65 -8.56 1.61
C ILE A 303 -0.59 -9.17 2.29
N PRO A 304 -1.05 -8.66 3.45
CA PRO A 304 -2.29 -9.16 4.05
C PRO A 304 -3.49 -9.09 3.10
N GLU A 305 -3.72 -7.96 2.43
CA GLU A 305 -4.85 -7.77 1.51
C GLU A 305 -4.82 -8.78 0.36
N ALA A 306 -3.64 -9.02 -0.23
CA ALA A 306 -3.47 -10.00 -1.30
C ALA A 306 -3.77 -11.45 -0.87
N HIS A 307 -3.77 -11.74 0.44
CA HIS A 307 -4.04 -13.07 0.99
C HIS A 307 -5.48 -13.28 1.46
N ILE A 308 -6.29 -12.21 1.58
CA ILE A 308 -7.66 -12.28 2.15
C ILE A 308 -8.59 -13.18 1.34
N SER A 309 -8.51 -13.18 0.00
CA SER A 309 -9.51 -13.85 -0.85
C SER A 309 -9.18 -15.32 -1.19
N GLY A 310 -8.30 -15.98 -0.42
CA GLY A 310 -7.95 -17.40 -0.61
C GLY A 310 -6.96 -17.69 -1.75
N ASN A 311 -6.47 -16.66 -2.45
CA ASN A 311 -5.48 -16.80 -3.53
C ASN A 311 -4.03 -16.56 -3.05
N GLY A 312 -3.73 -16.76 -1.76
CA GLY A 312 -2.43 -16.40 -1.17
C GLY A 312 -1.20 -17.01 -1.87
N LYS A 313 -1.31 -18.25 -2.39
CA LYS A 313 -0.22 -18.86 -3.19
C LYS A 313 0.07 -18.10 -4.47
N LEU A 314 -0.97 -17.62 -5.17
CA LEU A 314 -0.83 -16.81 -6.37
C LEU A 314 -0.19 -15.47 -6.03
N ALA A 315 -0.68 -14.81 -4.97
CA ALA A 315 -0.11 -13.55 -4.48
C ALA A 315 1.37 -13.68 -4.11
N SER A 316 1.75 -14.77 -3.41
CA SER A 316 3.14 -15.06 -3.05
C SER A 316 4.04 -15.25 -4.28
N TRP A 317 3.62 -16.06 -5.26
CA TRP A 317 4.39 -16.25 -6.49
C TRP A 317 4.47 -14.99 -7.35
N ALA A 318 3.37 -14.23 -7.40
CA ALA A 318 3.35 -12.94 -8.07
C ALA A 318 4.30 -11.94 -7.39
N SER A 319 4.40 -11.95 -6.06
CA SER A 319 5.38 -11.15 -5.31
C SER A 319 6.81 -11.55 -5.63
N ILE A 320 7.13 -12.85 -5.67
CA ILE A 320 8.48 -13.30 -6.10
C ILE A 320 8.78 -12.82 -7.52
N LEU A 321 7.82 -12.96 -8.44
CA LEU A 321 7.98 -12.48 -9.81
C LEU A 321 8.22 -10.97 -9.87
N GLY A 322 7.42 -10.18 -9.14
CA GLY A 322 7.57 -8.73 -9.05
C GLY A 322 8.93 -8.32 -8.49
N PHE A 323 9.38 -9.00 -7.44
CA PHE A 323 10.69 -8.79 -6.84
C PHE A 323 11.83 -9.08 -7.84
N VAL A 324 11.78 -10.22 -8.54
CA VAL A 324 12.79 -10.58 -9.55
C VAL A 324 12.79 -9.60 -10.71
N VAL A 325 11.62 -9.17 -11.19
CA VAL A 325 11.49 -8.18 -12.27
C VAL A 325 12.15 -6.87 -11.82
N MET A 326 11.79 -6.35 -10.65
CA MET A 326 12.35 -5.10 -10.15
C MET A 326 13.86 -5.20 -9.91
N MET A 327 14.34 -6.26 -9.26
CA MET A 327 15.77 -6.51 -9.05
C MET A 327 16.52 -6.54 -10.40
N SER A 328 15.96 -7.23 -11.40
CA SER A 328 16.59 -7.36 -12.71
C SER A 328 16.62 -6.03 -13.47
N LEU A 329 15.61 -5.19 -13.28
CA LEU A 329 15.55 -3.85 -13.87
C LEU A 329 16.52 -2.90 -13.19
N ASP A 330 16.58 -2.90 -11.86
CA ASP A 330 17.51 -2.06 -11.10
C ASP A 330 18.97 -2.46 -11.36
N VAL A 331 19.32 -3.74 -11.24
CA VAL A 331 20.69 -4.22 -11.50
C VAL A 331 21.05 -4.17 -13.00
N GLY A 332 20.08 -4.35 -13.89
CA GLY A 332 20.32 -4.39 -15.33
C GLY A 332 20.36 -3.02 -16.01
N LEU A 333 19.69 -2.01 -15.46
CA LEU A 333 19.62 -0.65 -16.00
C LEU A 333 20.40 0.37 -15.14
N GLY A 334 20.75 0.00 -13.91
CA GLY A 334 21.47 0.81 -12.92
C GLY A 334 22.96 0.91 -13.19
#